data_AF-A0A6M0A225-F1
#
_entry.id   AF-A0A6M0A225-F1
#
_cell.length_a   1.000
_cell.length_b   1.000
_cell.length_c   1.000
_cell.angle_alpha   90.00
_cell.angle_beta   90.00
_cell.angle_gamma   90.00
#
_symmetry.space_group_name_H-M   'P 1'
#
loop_
_entity.id
_entity.type
_entity.pdbx_description
1 polymer ?
#
loop_
_entity_poly.entity_id
_entity_poly.type
_entity_poly.pdbx_seq_one_letter_code
_entity_poly.pdbx_strand_id
1 'polypeptide(L)'
;MVDKAYKFRFYPTQSQENLLRRTLGCVRLIYNKALAARTTAWYENQERVGYAQTSALLTSWKKEENLDFLDSCKQCPITTRFKTSTGCFY
;
A
#
# COMPACT_ATOMS: atom_id res chain seq x y z
N MET A 1 -27.75 17.56 -3.21
CA MET A 1 -26.83 17.13 -2.13
C MET A 1 -25.83 18.26 -1.92
N VAL A 2 -25.46 18.56 -0.67
CA VAL A 2 -24.49 19.61 -0.35
C VAL A 2 -23.16 18.94 -0.05
N ASP A 3 -22.15 19.19 -0.87
CA ASP A 3 -20.80 18.71 -0.63
C ASP A 3 -20.11 19.58 0.43
N LYS A 4 -19.62 18.93 1.48
CA LYS A 4 -18.85 19.58 2.56
C LYS A 4 -17.39 19.17 2.44
N ALA A 5 -16.50 20.14 2.37
CA ALA A 5 -15.06 19.92 2.46
C ALA A 5 -14.53 20.50 3.78
N TYR A 6 -13.62 19.77 4.43
CA TYR A 6 -13.00 20.19 5.69
C TYR A 6 -11.49 20.30 5.53
N LYS A 7 -10.88 21.32 6.15
CA LYS A 7 -9.44 21.54 6.22
C LYS A 7 -9.02 21.61 7.67
N PHE A 8 -8.06 20.77 8.06
CA PHE A 8 -7.51 20.74 9.41
C PHE A 8 -5.98 20.83 9.36
N ARG A 9 -5.40 21.45 10.39
CA ARG A 9 -3.95 21.45 10.61
C ARG A 9 -3.64 20.51 11.76
N PHE A 10 -2.78 19.54 11.52
CA PHE A 10 -2.44 18.50 12.47
C PHE A 10 -1.03 18.75 13.05
N TYR A 11 -0.89 18.60 14.37
CA TYR A 11 0.37 18.80 15.10
C TYR A 11 0.68 17.51 15.88
N PRO A 12 1.32 16.52 15.24
CA PRO A 12 1.62 15.25 15.89
C PRO A 12 2.66 15.41 17.01
N THR A 13 2.56 14.56 18.03
CA THR A 13 3.68 14.33 18.94
C THR A 13 4.79 13.55 18.23
N GLN A 14 6.01 13.55 18.77
CA GLN A 14 7.13 12.84 18.15
C GLN A 14 6.87 11.33 17.96
N SER A 15 6.16 10.71 18.91
CA SER A 15 5.77 9.30 18.81
C SER A 15 4.74 9.05 17.69
N GLN A 16 3.77 9.96 17.53
CA GLN A 16 2.80 9.91 16.43
C GLN A 16 3.47 10.12 15.07
N GLU A 17 4.42 11.06 14.98
CA GLU A 17 5.16 11.30 13.75
C GLU A 17 5.96 10.07 13.34
N ASN A 18 6.65 9.42 14.30
CA ASN A 18 7.39 8.20 14.04
C ASN A 18 6.47 7.06 13.56
N LEU A 19 5.29 6.92 14.16
CA LEU A 19 4.29 5.97 13.71
C LEU A 19 3.85 6.26 12.27
N LEU A 20 3.50 7.52 11.96
CA LEU A 20 3.09 7.95 10.63
C LEU A 20 4.17 7.70 9.58
N ARG A 21 5.43 8.06 9.87
CA ARG A 21 6.57 7.82 8.96
C ARG A 21 6.74 6.33 8.66
N ARG A 22 6.65 5.47 9.68
CA ARG A 22 6.70 4.01 9.50
C ARG A 22 5.55 3.54 8.63
N THR A 23 4.32 3.92 8.96
CA THR A 23 3.12 3.53 8.20
C THR A 23 3.20 3.96 6.73
N LEU A 24 3.53 5.23 6.47
CA LEU A 24 3.66 5.76 5.11
C LEU A 24 4.82 5.11 4.34
N GLY A 25 5.94 4.85 5.02
CA GLY A 25 7.08 4.11 4.46
C GLY A 25 6.69 2.70 4.01
N CYS A 26 5.99 1.96 4.87
CA CYS A 26 5.48 0.62 4.55
C CYS A 26 4.55 0.63 3.34
N VAL A 27 3.59 1.56 3.29
CA VAL A 27 2.65 1.70 2.17
C VAL A 27 3.40 1.99 0.87
N ARG A 28 4.38 2.91 0.91
CA ARG A 28 5.17 3.27 -0.27
C ARG A 28 5.98 2.09 -0.79
N LEU A 29 6.63 1.33 0.09
CA LEU A 29 7.40 0.16 -0.31
C LEU A 29 6.52 -0.90 -0.97
N ILE A 30 5.41 -1.25 -0.33
CA ILE A 30 4.48 -2.27 -0.84
C ILE A 30 3.88 -1.83 -2.18
N TYR A 31 3.50 -0.55 -2.31
CA TYR A 31 3.00 -0.01 -3.57
C TYR A 31 4.04 -0.13 -4.69
N ASN A 32 5.29 0.24 -4.42
CA ASN A 32 6.36 0.14 -5.40
C ASN A 32 6.64 -1.30 -5.80
N LYS A 33 6.67 -2.25 -4.84
CA LYS A 33 6.80 -3.69 -5.16
C LYS A 33 5.64 -4.20 -6.02
N ALA A 34 4.40 -3.82 -5.70
CA ALA A 34 3.23 -4.18 -6.49
C ALA A 34 3.24 -3.58 -7.90
N LEU A 35 3.68 -2.33 -8.02
CA LEU A 35 3.85 -1.68 -9.32
C LEU A 35 4.92 -2.39 -10.16
N ALA A 36 6.07 -2.72 -9.56
CA ALA A 36 7.12 -3.48 -10.23
C ALA A 36 6.61 -4.85 -10.71
N ALA A 37 5.95 -5.63 -9.85
CA ALA A 37 5.39 -6.93 -10.21
C ALA A 37 4.38 -6.86 -11.37
N ARG A 38 3.50 -5.86 -11.37
CA ARG A 38 2.55 -5.59 -12.48
C ARG A 38 3.28 -5.25 -13.77
N THR A 39 4.31 -4.43 -13.67
CA THR A 39 5.11 -3.97 -14.80
C THR A 39 5.81 -5.16 -15.45
N THR A 40 6.50 -5.99 -14.66
CA THR A 40 7.17 -7.21 -15.13
C THR A 40 6.19 -8.19 -15.77
N ALA A 41 5.06 -8.49 -15.11
CA ALA A 41 4.06 -9.41 -15.66
C ALA A 41 3.48 -8.95 -17.00
N TRP A 42 3.30 -7.64 -17.20
CA TRP A 42 2.83 -7.09 -18.47
C TRP A 42 3.89 -7.15 -19.56
N TYR A 43 5.13 -6.77 -19.27
CA TYR A 43 6.19 -6.75 -20.29
C TYR A 43 6.67 -8.15 -20.70
N GLU A 44 6.65 -9.12 -19.78
CA GLU A 44 7.13 -10.47 -20.06
C GLU A 44 6.01 -11.38 -20.60
N ASN A 45 4.82 -11.32 -19.98
CA ASN A 45 3.76 -12.29 -20.23
C ASN A 45 2.47 -11.66 -20.79
N GLN A 46 2.41 -10.33 -20.95
CA GLN A 46 1.19 -9.57 -21.28
C GLN A 46 0.02 -9.84 -20.31
N GLU A 47 0.35 -10.19 -19.07
CA GLU A 47 -0.63 -10.53 -18.05
C GLU A 47 -1.01 -9.33 -17.19
N ARG A 48 -2.30 -9.23 -16.85
CA ARG A 48 -2.79 -8.23 -15.90
C ARG A 48 -2.78 -8.80 -14.49
N VAL A 49 -2.00 -8.17 -13.61
CA VAL A 49 -1.97 -8.52 -12.18
C VAL A 49 -3.04 -7.74 -11.41
N GLY A 50 -4.15 -8.41 -11.12
CA GLY A 50 -5.29 -7.88 -10.37
C GLY A 50 -5.11 -7.91 -8.84
N TYR A 51 -6.17 -7.55 -8.13
CA TYR A 51 -6.17 -7.47 -6.66
C TYR A 51 -5.83 -8.80 -5.99
N ALA A 52 -6.47 -9.90 -6.43
CA ALA A 52 -6.29 -11.22 -5.83
C ALA A 52 -4.82 -11.69 -5.89
N GLN A 53 -4.18 -11.53 -7.06
CA GLN A 53 -2.77 -11.86 -7.26
C GLN A 53 -1.86 -10.93 -6.44
N THR A 54 -2.16 -9.63 -6.41
CA THR A 54 -1.40 -8.67 -5.59
C THR A 54 -1.51 -9.01 -4.09
N SER A 55 -2.66 -9.49 -3.61
CA SER A 55 -2.86 -9.91 -2.22
C SER A 55 -2.10 -11.20 -1.89
N ALA A 56 -2.00 -12.13 -2.83
CA ALA A 56 -1.18 -13.34 -2.68
C ALA A 56 0.31 -12.97 -2.58
N LEU A 57 0.79 -12.09 -3.46
CA LEU A 57 2.16 -11.55 -3.43
C LEU A 57 2.46 -10.80 -2.13
N LEU A 58 1.50 -10.05 -1.60
CA LEU A 58 1.67 -9.39 -0.30
C LEU A 58 1.88 -10.41 0.83
N THR A 59 1.22 -11.56 0.75
CA THR A 59 1.35 -12.63 1.75
C THR A 59 2.72 -13.29 1.68
N SER A 60 3.31 -13.42 0.48
CA SER A 60 4.68 -13.92 0.33
C SER A 60 5.70 -12.89 0.80
N TRP A 61 5.54 -11.61 0.45
CA TRP A 61 6.47 -10.55 0.87
C TRP A 61 6.51 -10.35 2.38
N LYS A 62 5.39 -10.55 3.08
CA LYS A 62 5.37 -10.49 4.55
C LYS A 62 6.17 -11.60 5.23
N LYS A 63 6.55 -12.66 4.52
CA LYS A 63 7.37 -13.76 5.03
C LYS A 63 8.87 -13.55 4.78
N GLU A 64 9.26 -12.51 4.03
CA GLU A 64 10.68 -12.18 3.82
C GLU A 64 11.25 -11.51 5.08
N GLU A 65 12.35 -12.01 5.65
CA GLU A 65 12.98 -11.47 6.87
C GLU A 65 13.34 -9.97 6.75
N ASN A 66 13.65 -9.50 5.54
CA ASN A 66 13.96 -8.09 5.28
C ASN A 66 12.72 -7.15 5.38
N LEU A 67 11.53 -7.72 5.56
CA LEU A 67 10.25 -7.02 5.59
C LEU A 67 9.46 -7.25 6.89
N ASP A 68 10.10 -7.77 7.94
CA ASP A 68 9.49 -8.01 9.25
C ASP A 68 8.82 -6.77 9.85
N PHE A 69 9.33 -5.57 9.53
CA PHE A 69 8.73 -4.32 9.97
C PHE A 69 7.32 -4.06 9.38
N LEU A 70 6.97 -4.69 8.24
CA LEU A 70 5.60 -4.66 7.70
C LEU A 70 4.61 -5.33 8.65
N ASP A 71 5.09 -6.33 9.41
CA ASP A 71 4.29 -7.06 10.37
C ASP A 71 4.05 -6.24 11.64
N SER A 72 4.90 -5.27 11.96
CA SER A 72 4.59 -4.27 13.00
C SER A 72 3.48 -3.30 12.59
N CYS A 73 3.18 -3.20 11.29
CA CYS A 73 2.18 -2.30 10.71
C CYS A 73 0.86 -3.02 10.40
N LYS A 74 0.39 -3.92 11.29
CA LYS A 74 -0.87 -4.68 11.09
C LYS A 74 -2.11 -3.79 10.92
N GLN A 75 -2.07 -2.58 11.48
CA GLN A 75 -3.16 -1.59 11.42
C GLN A 75 -2.96 -0.53 10.32
N CYS A 76 -2.22 -0.84 9.27
CA CYS A 76 -2.05 0.08 8.14
C CYS A 76 -3.26 -0.04 7.18
N PRO A 77 -3.87 1.06 6.67
CA PRO A 77 -5.01 1.05 5.73
C PRO A 77 -4.60 0.59 4.32
N ILE A 78 -3.79 -0.46 4.23
CA ILE A 78 -3.21 -0.99 3.01
C ILE A 78 -4.28 -1.69 2.16
N THR A 79 -5.26 -2.32 2.81
CA THR A 79 -6.41 -2.96 2.16
C THR A 79 -7.34 -1.97 1.46
N THR A 80 -7.44 -0.73 1.94
CA THR A 80 -8.29 0.30 1.32
C THR A 80 -7.62 0.92 0.08
N ARG A 81 -6.29 1.09 0.09
CA ARG A 81 -5.58 1.69 -1.06
C ARG A 81 -5.48 0.75 -2.25
N PHE A 82 -5.31 -0.56 -2.02
CA PHE A 82 -5.33 -1.54 -3.12
C PHE A 82 -6.68 -1.61 -3.83
N LYS A 83 -7.80 -1.43 -3.10
CA LYS A 83 -9.14 -1.40 -3.71
C LYS A 83 -9.36 -0.17 -4.60
N THR A 84 -8.78 0.99 -4.24
CA THR A 84 -8.93 2.23 -5.01
C THR A 84 -7.97 2.32 -6.20
N SER A 85 -6.79 1.69 -6.14
CA SER A 85 -5.84 1.73 -7.26
C SER A 85 -6.23 0.81 -8.44
N THR A 86 -7.03 -0.22 -8.20
CA THR A 86 -7.59 -1.08 -9.28
C THR A 86 -8.79 -0.47 -9.99
N GLY A 87 -9.41 0.59 -9.44
CA GLY A 87 -10.56 1.28 -10.05
C GLY A 87 -10.20 2.55 -10.84
N CYS A 88 -8.92 2.94 -10.89
CA CYS A 88 -8.46 4.17 -11.56
C CYS A 88 -7.65 3.91 -12.84
N PHE A 89 -7.64 2.67 -13.33
CA PHE A 89 -6.94 2.26 -14.56
C PHE A 89 -7.80 1.33 -15.45
N TYR A 90 -9.12 1.47 -15.34
CA TYR A 90 -10.07 1.00 -16.36
C TYR A 90 -10.72 2.22 -17.00
#